data_AF-A0A521YY96-F1
#
_entry.id   AF-A0A521YY96-F1
#
_cell.length_a   1.000
_cell.length_b   1.000
_cell.length_c   1.000
_cell.angle_alpha   90.00
_cell.angle_beta   90.00
_cell.angle_gamma   90.00
#
_symmetry.space_group_name_H-M   'P 1'
#
loop_
_entity.id
_entity.type
_entity.pdbx_description
1 polymer ?
#
loop_
_entity_poly.entity_id
_entity_poly.type
_entity_poly.pdbx_seq_one_letter_code
_entity_poly.pdbx_strand_id
1 'polypeptide(L)'
;MHRRRRARQGRGPRRAGPVVHGFVLRRGRDGDAVRRGRLHGASVPHRPVQRDRQSDPAGHQAQRESAHRAHDVRAYRRGCFGFIEKRINPGSGGRQVARLHVPHGERAAHLRRSARPPRVRPHAALRKRLKVAVWKGAAQGSFQEFDVPRQPSQTVLDVVTYIQRRLDSSLAYRYACRVGMCGSCAMTVNGVPRWTCRTHVDKVLHNEALRIEPLKNLPIIRDLVTDMSAFFDKWARAKGQFAGSRTKRDAFAPIASSSPERADIDAGIECIGCAVCYSACDVVAWNPDYLGPAALNRAWTLVKDTRDQRTVERLRAVAGDAGVHSCHTHMSCTERCPKRISPTAGIAGLKRAILKSALKGEL
;
A
#
# COMPACT_ATOMS: atom_id res chain seq x y z
N MET A 1 34.13 -63.76 -64.00
CA MET A 1 32.85 -63.55 -64.71
C MET A 1 32.26 -62.19 -64.29
N HIS A 2 31.83 -61.40 -65.28
CA HIS A 2 31.06 -60.14 -65.18
C HIS A 2 29.91 -60.21 -64.13
N ARG A 3 29.39 -59.16 -63.47
CA ARG A 3 29.04 -57.80 -63.93
C ARG A 3 28.60 -56.91 -62.73
N ARG A 4 29.09 -55.66 -62.71
CA ARG A 4 28.60 -54.36 -62.16
C ARG A 4 27.23 -54.27 -61.43
N ARG A 5 27.13 -53.43 -60.37
CA ARG A 5 26.64 -52.02 -60.40
C ARG A 5 26.55 -51.32 -59.00
N ARG A 6 27.22 -50.15 -58.92
CA ARG A 6 26.87 -48.82 -58.29
C ARG A 6 26.42 -48.80 -56.80
N ALA A 7 27.25 -48.36 -55.84
CA ALA A 7 27.73 -47.00 -55.51
C ALA A 7 26.68 -46.04 -54.92
N ARG A 8 26.83 -45.70 -53.63
CA ARG A 8 26.68 -44.32 -53.11
C ARG A 8 27.54 -44.12 -51.86
N GLN A 9 28.31 -43.04 -51.90
CA GLN A 9 29.39 -42.67 -50.99
C GLN A 9 28.83 -41.92 -49.77
N GLY A 10 29.24 -42.32 -48.57
CA GLY A 10 29.15 -41.49 -47.37
C GLY A 10 30.32 -40.51 -47.33
N ARG A 11 30.04 -39.21 -47.22
CA ARG A 11 31.03 -38.19 -46.88
C ARG A 11 30.93 -37.88 -45.39
N GLY A 12 32.08 -37.98 -44.72
CA GLY A 12 32.31 -37.42 -43.39
C GLY A 12 32.47 -35.88 -43.41
N PRO A 13 33.11 -35.29 -42.38
CA PRO A 13 32.45 -34.37 -41.46
C PRO A 13 32.93 -32.92 -41.63
N ARG A 14 32.19 -31.94 -41.08
CA ARG A 14 32.76 -30.69 -40.53
C ARG A 14 31.75 -29.84 -39.74
N ARG A 15 32.09 -29.74 -38.44
CA ARG A 15 32.15 -28.59 -37.52
C ARG A 15 30.88 -27.84 -37.07
N ALA A 16 30.82 -27.79 -35.73
CA ALA A 16 29.95 -27.10 -34.80
C ALA A 16 29.62 -25.62 -35.08
N GLY A 17 28.36 -25.27 -34.77
CA GLY A 17 27.93 -23.97 -34.26
C GLY A 17 27.03 -24.20 -33.04
N PRO A 18 26.97 -23.28 -32.05
CA PRO A 18 26.39 -23.56 -30.75
C PRO A 18 24.85 -23.61 -30.80
N VAL A 19 24.32 -24.54 -29.99
CA VAL A 19 22.91 -24.84 -29.79
C VAL A 19 22.27 -23.80 -28.88
N VAL A 20 21.14 -23.25 -29.31
CA VAL A 20 20.12 -22.66 -28.43
C VAL A 20 18.93 -23.62 -28.44
N HIS A 21 18.72 -24.33 -27.33
CA HIS A 21 17.50 -25.10 -27.04
C HIS A 21 16.32 -24.10 -26.90
N GLY A 22 15.17 -24.23 -27.57
CA GLY A 22 14.23 -25.38 -27.63
C GLY A 22 13.04 -25.01 -26.75
N PHE A 23 11.80 -24.80 -27.21
CA PHE A 23 10.86 -25.68 -27.93
C PHE A 23 9.99 -24.85 -28.91
N VAL A 24 9.86 -25.18 -30.20
CA VAL A 24 8.96 -26.16 -30.85
C VAL A 24 7.46 -25.95 -30.55
N LEU A 25 6.78 -25.24 -31.46
CA LEU A 25 5.36 -25.44 -31.74
C LEU A 25 5.18 -25.91 -33.18
N ARG A 26 4.33 -26.93 -33.31
CA ARG A 26 4.11 -27.84 -34.43
C ARG A 26 3.30 -27.16 -35.54
N ARG A 27 3.77 -27.24 -36.79
CA ARG A 27 3.03 -26.79 -38.00
C ARG A 27 1.83 -27.70 -38.25
N GLY A 28 0.63 -27.12 -38.22
CA GLY A 28 -0.56 -27.65 -38.88
C GLY A 28 -0.62 -27.16 -40.32
N ARG A 29 -0.93 -28.08 -41.23
CA ARG A 29 -1.14 -27.86 -42.66
C ARG A 29 -2.38 -26.98 -42.86
N ASP A 30 -2.24 -25.90 -43.62
CA ASP A 30 -2.90 -25.73 -44.93
C ASP A 30 -2.55 -24.34 -45.45
N GLY A 31 -2.20 -24.28 -46.74
CA GLY A 31 -1.73 -23.08 -47.41
C GLY A 31 -2.89 -22.13 -47.72
N ASP A 32 -2.62 -20.83 -47.64
CA ASP A 32 -2.88 -19.93 -48.76
C ASP A 32 -2.23 -18.56 -48.54
N ALA A 33 -2.02 -17.87 -49.66
CA ALA A 33 -1.01 -16.85 -49.89
C ALA A 33 -1.13 -15.55 -49.06
N VAL A 34 0.00 -15.06 -48.57
CA VAL A 34 0.14 -13.69 -48.04
C VAL A 34 0.26 -12.71 -49.21
N ARG A 35 -0.86 -12.07 -49.58
CA ARG A 35 -0.85 -10.81 -50.34
C ARG A 35 -0.40 -9.67 -49.43
N ARG A 36 0.61 -8.92 -49.85
CA ARG A 36 1.03 -7.65 -49.24
C ARG A 36 -0.08 -6.61 -49.41
N GLY A 37 -0.63 -6.13 -48.29
CA GLY A 37 -1.51 -4.97 -48.24
C GLY A 37 -0.99 -3.98 -47.19
N ARG A 38 -0.65 -2.76 -47.62
CA ARG A 38 -0.40 -1.60 -46.75
C ARG A 38 -1.69 -1.30 -45.97
N LEU A 39 -1.60 -1.14 -44.65
CA LEU A 39 -2.66 -0.50 -43.88
C LEU A 39 -2.25 0.92 -43.54
N HIS A 40 -3.00 1.84 -44.13
CA HIS A 40 -3.04 3.27 -43.82
C HIS A 40 -3.60 3.48 -42.40
N GLY A 41 -3.19 4.60 -41.80
CA GLY A 41 -3.48 4.97 -40.41
C GLY A 41 -4.97 4.99 -40.09
N ALA A 42 -5.31 4.40 -38.96
CA ALA A 42 -6.63 4.55 -38.33
C ALA A 42 -6.59 5.73 -37.36
N SER A 43 -7.36 6.76 -37.70
CA SER A 43 -7.73 7.88 -36.85
C SER A 43 -8.66 7.40 -35.72
N VAL A 44 -8.34 7.81 -34.49
CA VAL A 44 -9.15 7.55 -33.29
C VAL A 44 -10.29 8.58 -33.24
N PRO A 45 -11.57 8.18 -33.11
CA PRO A 45 -12.66 9.14 -33.01
C PRO A 45 -12.71 9.76 -31.61
N HIS A 46 -12.71 11.09 -31.57
CA HIS A 46 -12.97 11.91 -30.38
C HIS A 46 -14.38 11.66 -29.84
N ARG A 47 -14.49 11.23 -28.59
CA ARG A 47 -15.76 11.22 -27.83
C ARG A 47 -15.96 12.59 -27.16
N PRO A 48 -17.14 13.24 -27.28
CA PRO A 48 -17.40 14.49 -26.59
C PRO A 48 -17.63 14.23 -25.09
N VAL A 49 -16.90 14.98 -24.25
CA VAL A 49 -17.08 15.01 -22.80
C VAL A 49 -18.28 15.90 -22.48
N GLN A 50 -19.39 15.31 -22.05
CA GLN A 50 -20.48 16.05 -21.41
C GLN A 50 -19.98 16.60 -20.07
N ARG A 51 -19.95 17.94 -19.96
CA ARG A 51 -19.77 18.67 -18.71
C ARG A 51 -21.14 18.88 -18.07
N ASP A 52 -21.55 18.00 -17.18
CA ASP A 52 -22.60 18.32 -16.22
C ASP A 52 -21.98 18.99 -15.00
N ARG A 53 -22.04 20.32 -14.99
CA ARG A 53 -21.85 21.14 -13.79
C ARG A 53 -23.10 20.96 -12.92
N GLN A 54 -23.00 20.13 -11.88
CA GLN A 54 -23.89 20.25 -10.72
C GLN A 54 -23.23 21.20 -9.72
N SER A 55 -23.76 22.42 -9.67
CA SER A 55 -23.55 23.38 -8.59
C SER A 55 -24.32 22.93 -7.35
N ASP A 56 -23.62 22.48 -6.32
CA ASP A 56 -24.18 22.30 -4.98
C ASP A 56 -24.15 23.63 -4.21
N PRO A 57 -25.26 24.07 -3.57
CA PRO A 57 -25.28 25.25 -2.72
C PRO A 57 -24.60 24.99 -1.37
N ALA A 58 -23.94 26.03 -0.86
CA ALA A 58 -23.26 26.06 0.42
C ALA A 58 -24.22 25.79 1.59
N GLY A 59 -24.02 24.67 2.29
CA GLY A 59 -24.71 24.38 3.55
C GLY A 59 -24.39 22.98 4.05
N HIS A 60 -23.41 22.88 4.97
CA HIS A 60 -23.11 21.77 5.90
C HIS A 60 -21.60 21.52 6.04
N GLN A 61 -20.85 22.55 6.42
CA GLN A 61 -19.42 22.45 6.76
C GLN A 61 -19.14 22.70 8.25
N ALA A 62 -20.10 22.35 9.12
CA ALA A 62 -19.95 22.40 10.57
C ALA A 62 -20.45 21.07 11.16
N GLN A 63 -19.58 20.04 11.20
CA GLN A 63 -19.66 18.84 12.06
C GLN A 63 -18.58 17.78 11.70
N ARG A 64 -17.33 18.22 11.50
CA ARG A 64 -16.18 17.30 11.45
C ARG A 64 -15.13 17.73 12.45
N GLU A 65 -15.51 17.65 13.72
CA GLU A 65 -14.59 17.73 14.85
C GLU A 65 -14.44 16.35 15.49
N SER A 66 -13.18 15.89 15.50
CA SER A 66 -12.54 15.05 16.53
C SER A 66 -13.18 13.72 16.96
N ALA A 67 -12.69 12.62 16.37
CA ALA A 67 -12.62 11.32 17.03
C ALA A 67 -11.27 10.61 16.74
N HIS A 68 -10.17 11.21 17.19
CA HIS A 68 -8.91 10.49 17.41
C HIS A 68 -8.73 10.29 18.91
N ARG A 69 -9.30 9.21 19.46
CA ARG A 69 -8.85 8.70 20.76
C ARG A 69 -7.56 7.90 20.53
N ALA A 70 -6.52 8.30 21.25
CA ALA A 70 -5.29 7.56 21.36
C ALA A 70 -5.58 6.17 21.94
N HIS A 71 -5.25 5.10 21.21
CA HIS A 71 -5.16 3.77 21.80
C HIS A 71 -3.92 3.74 22.70
N ASP A 72 -4.16 3.58 24.00
CA ASP A 72 -3.14 3.42 25.02
C ASP A 72 -2.39 2.10 24.81
N VAL A 73 -1.09 2.22 24.52
CA VAL A 73 -0.17 1.09 24.32
C VAL A 73 0.51 0.80 25.65
N ARG A 74 -0.26 0.35 26.65
CA ARG A 74 0.25 -0.13 27.95
C ARG A 74 -0.56 -1.31 28.47
N ALA A 75 -0.53 -2.42 27.75
CA ALA A 75 -1.03 -3.69 28.28
C ALA A 75 -0.29 -4.88 27.66
N TYR A 76 1.05 -4.85 27.66
CA TYR A 76 1.89 -6.06 27.47
C TYR A 76 3.31 -5.74 27.93
N ARG A 77 3.52 -5.68 29.25
CA ARG A 77 4.83 -5.95 29.88
C ARG A 77 4.73 -5.88 31.41
N ARG A 78 5.24 -6.95 32.03
CA ARG A 78 5.66 -7.12 33.43
C ARG A 78 4.62 -7.69 34.40
N GLY A 79 4.62 -9.02 34.49
CA GLY A 79 4.57 -9.68 35.78
C GLY A 79 5.95 -9.55 36.46
N CYS A 80 5.93 -9.21 37.75
CA CYS A 80 6.82 -9.65 38.83
C CYS A 80 6.65 -8.72 40.05
N PHE A 81 6.13 -9.31 41.14
CA PHE A 81 6.35 -9.03 42.57
C PHE A 81 6.26 -7.61 43.15
N GLY A 82 5.47 -7.48 44.23
CA GLY A 82 5.64 -6.43 45.24
C GLY A 82 4.38 -6.08 46.01
N PHE A 83 4.04 -6.87 47.03
CA PHE A 83 3.12 -6.52 48.11
C PHE A 83 3.58 -5.23 48.81
N ILE A 84 2.78 -4.16 48.80
CA ILE A 84 2.78 -3.12 49.83
C ILE A 84 1.35 -2.62 50.00
N GLU A 85 0.76 -2.95 51.16
CA GLU A 85 -0.47 -2.37 51.68
C GLU A 85 -0.32 -0.85 51.86
N LYS A 86 -1.35 -0.06 51.51
CA LYS A 86 -1.63 1.21 52.18
C LYS A 86 -3.09 1.65 52.03
N ARG A 87 -3.81 1.43 53.13
CA ARG A 87 -4.92 2.15 53.75
C ARG A 87 -5.75 3.13 52.92
N ILE A 88 -7.04 2.82 52.94
CA ILE A 88 -8.22 3.66 52.69
C ILE A 88 -8.33 4.76 53.77
N ASN A 89 -8.73 5.98 53.37
CA ASN A 89 -9.65 6.78 54.18
C ASN A 89 -10.53 7.67 53.24
N PRO A 90 -11.85 7.80 53.48
CA PRO A 90 -12.77 8.49 52.58
C PRO A 90 -12.96 9.96 52.99
N GLY A 91 -13.05 10.84 51.99
CA GLY A 91 -13.35 12.27 52.19
C GLY A 91 -14.36 12.74 51.15
N SER A 92 -15.61 12.84 51.58
CA SER A 92 -16.76 13.41 50.88
C SER A 92 -16.56 14.89 50.52
N GLY A 93 -16.92 15.28 49.30
CA GLY A 93 -16.94 16.68 48.89
C GLY A 93 -17.36 16.88 47.43
N GLY A 94 -18.62 16.56 47.11
CA GLY A 94 -19.21 16.91 45.82
C GLY A 94 -19.36 18.43 45.67
N ARG A 95 -18.78 19.02 44.63
CA ARG A 95 -19.08 20.38 44.18
C ARG A 95 -19.90 20.32 42.89
N GLN A 96 -21.19 20.60 43.02
CA GLN A 96 -22.04 21.03 41.91
C GLN A 96 -21.54 22.40 41.42
N VAL A 97 -21.40 22.55 40.10
CA VAL A 97 -21.05 23.83 39.47
C VAL A 97 -22.32 24.37 38.82
N ALA A 98 -22.87 25.44 39.40
CA ALA A 98 -23.99 26.18 38.84
C ALA A 98 -23.55 26.89 37.54
N ARG A 99 -24.32 26.72 36.46
CA ARG A 99 -24.13 27.48 35.22
C ARG A 99 -24.78 28.85 35.37
N LEU A 100 -23.97 29.90 35.49
CA LEU A 100 -24.43 31.28 35.33
C LEU A 100 -24.63 31.56 33.83
N HIS A 101 -25.86 31.92 33.47
CA HIS A 101 -26.24 32.40 32.14
C HIS A 101 -25.95 33.91 32.09
N VAL A 102 -25.05 34.35 31.19
CA VAL A 102 -24.74 35.77 30.99
C VAL A 102 -25.44 36.25 29.70
N PRO A 103 -26.28 37.29 29.75
CA PRO A 103 -26.98 37.81 28.58
C PRO A 103 -26.03 38.43 27.56
N HIS A 104 -26.38 38.29 26.29
CA HIS A 104 -25.57 38.70 25.15
C HIS A 104 -25.86 40.16 24.78
N GLY A 105 -25.22 41.11 25.46
CA GLY A 105 -25.45 42.53 25.13
C GLY A 105 -24.66 43.49 25.99
N GLU A 106 -23.32 43.47 25.86
CA GLU A 106 -22.40 44.58 26.14
C GLU A 106 -20.97 44.04 25.98
N ARG A 107 -20.44 44.11 24.75
CA ARG A 107 -19.01 43.84 24.52
C ARG A 107 -18.30 45.18 24.37
N ALA A 108 -17.54 45.55 25.39
CA ALA A 108 -16.58 46.65 25.30
C ALA A 108 -15.60 46.40 24.12
N ALA A 109 -15.33 47.46 23.36
CA ALA A 109 -14.42 47.43 22.23
C ALA A 109 -12.99 47.06 22.70
N HIS A 110 -12.62 45.79 22.54
CA HIS A 110 -11.24 45.36 22.73
C HIS A 110 -10.37 45.97 21.63
N LEU A 111 -9.61 47.00 22.00
CA LEU A 111 -8.47 47.51 21.24
C LEU A 111 -7.61 46.33 20.78
N ARG A 112 -7.53 46.11 19.47
CA ARG A 112 -6.67 45.11 18.85
C ARG A 112 -5.21 45.49 19.06
N ARG A 113 -4.61 45.11 20.19
CA ARG A 113 -3.16 44.93 20.24
C ARG A 113 -2.83 43.78 19.29
N SER A 114 -2.19 44.12 18.16
CA SER A 114 -1.71 43.11 17.22
C SER A 114 -0.70 42.23 17.95
N ALA A 115 -1.12 41.03 18.32
CA ALA A 115 -0.21 40.01 18.81
C ALA A 115 0.74 39.66 17.65
N ARG A 116 1.96 40.18 17.73
CA ARG A 116 3.04 39.83 16.81
C ARG A 116 3.14 38.28 16.83
N PRO A 117 3.10 37.60 15.67
CA PRO A 117 3.21 36.15 15.65
C PRO A 117 4.49 35.74 16.39
N PRO A 118 4.47 34.65 17.17
CA PRO A 118 5.66 34.20 17.88
C PRO A 118 6.79 34.05 16.87
N ARG A 119 7.89 34.76 17.08
CA ARG A 119 9.10 34.60 16.26
C ARG A 119 9.53 33.15 16.38
N VAL A 120 9.33 32.38 15.31
CA VAL A 120 9.99 31.08 15.16
C VAL A 120 11.48 31.35 15.26
N ARG A 121 12.09 30.94 16.38
CA ARG A 121 13.55 31.02 16.51
C ARG A 121 14.15 30.23 15.35
N PRO A 122 15.14 30.75 14.61
CA PRO A 122 15.85 29.94 13.65
C PRO A 122 16.45 28.79 14.45
N HIS A 123 15.95 27.57 14.24
CA HIS A 123 16.61 26.39 14.77
C HIS A 123 18.04 26.46 14.27
N ALA A 124 19.01 26.44 15.20
CA ALA A 124 20.43 26.42 14.88
C ALA A 124 20.63 25.47 13.71
N ALA A 125 21.02 26.01 12.56
CA ALA A 125 21.09 25.26 11.33
C ALA A 125 21.97 24.05 11.59
N LEU A 126 21.41 22.84 11.50
CA LEU A 126 22.21 21.64 11.36
C LEU A 126 22.95 21.81 10.03
N ARG A 127 24.14 22.42 10.07
CA ARG A 127 25.06 22.63 8.93
C ARG A 127 25.68 21.31 8.47
N LYS A 128 24.90 20.22 8.47
CA LYS A 128 25.29 18.93 7.92
C LYS A 128 24.52 18.72 6.63
N ARG A 129 25.25 18.42 5.55
CA ARG A 129 24.63 17.88 4.34
C ARG A 129 24.34 16.40 4.57
N LEU A 130 23.24 15.95 4.00
CA LEU A 130 22.84 14.56 3.97
C LEU A 130 23.33 13.97 2.64
N LYS A 131 24.13 12.90 2.71
CA LYS A 131 24.47 12.10 1.53
C LYS A 131 23.29 11.19 1.19
N VAL A 132 22.75 11.33 -0.01
CA VAL A 132 21.58 10.57 -0.46
C VAL A 132 21.92 9.83 -1.75
N ALA A 133 21.85 8.50 -1.73
CA ALA A 133 21.93 7.67 -2.92
C ALA A 133 20.51 7.33 -3.39
N VAL A 134 20.14 7.73 -4.61
CA VAL A 134 18.82 7.47 -5.19
C VAL A 134 18.96 6.58 -6.41
N TRP A 135 18.17 5.52 -6.49
CA TRP A 135 18.06 4.71 -7.70
C TRP A 135 17.45 5.51 -8.85
N LYS A 136 18.12 5.53 -10.00
CA LYS A 136 17.63 6.12 -11.25
C LYS A 136 17.68 5.13 -12.40
N GLY A 137 16.69 5.22 -13.28
CA GLY A 137 16.48 4.30 -14.40
C GLY A 137 15.38 3.28 -14.16
N ALA A 138 15.20 2.35 -15.11
CA ALA A 138 14.23 1.25 -15.02
C ALA A 138 14.85 0.05 -14.29
N ALA A 139 14.77 -1.16 -14.88
CA ALA A 139 15.37 -2.37 -14.32
C ALA A 139 16.91 -2.33 -14.32
N GLN A 140 17.54 -1.81 -15.38
CA GLN A 140 18.99 -1.62 -15.49
C GLN A 140 19.40 -0.19 -15.08
N GLY A 141 19.02 0.19 -13.87
CA GLY A 141 19.36 1.49 -13.27
C GLY A 141 20.66 1.48 -12.48
N SER A 142 21.00 2.64 -11.93
CA SER A 142 22.13 2.80 -11.01
C SER A 142 21.83 3.84 -9.93
N PHE A 143 22.62 3.83 -8.87
CA PHE A 143 22.54 4.86 -7.84
C PHE A 143 23.22 6.13 -8.31
N GLN A 144 22.54 7.25 -8.09
CA GLN A 144 23.13 8.58 -8.20
C GLN A 144 23.19 9.21 -6.82
N GLU A 145 24.31 9.86 -6.52
CA GLU A 145 24.54 10.51 -5.24
C GLU A 145 24.12 11.98 -5.29
N PHE A 146 23.48 12.44 -4.22
CA PHE A 146 23.00 13.79 -4.05
C PHE A 146 23.36 14.30 -2.67
N ASP A 147 23.81 15.54 -2.59
CA ASP A 147 24.00 16.25 -1.33
C ASP A 147 22.77 17.12 -1.02
N VAL A 148 22.01 16.75 0.01
CA VAL A 148 20.77 17.45 0.38
C VAL A 148 20.96 18.20 1.70
N PRO A 149 20.50 19.45 1.85
CA PRO A 149 20.52 20.13 3.14
C PRO A 149 19.71 19.36 4.18
N ARG A 150 20.32 19.05 5.34
CA ARG A 150 19.59 18.45 6.47
C ARG A 150 18.74 19.52 7.15
N GLN A 151 17.49 19.18 7.41
CA GLN A 151 16.55 20.07 8.10
C GLN A 151 15.95 19.39 9.34
N PRO A 152 15.57 20.15 10.38
CA PRO A 152 14.78 19.61 11.48
C PRO A 152 13.46 19.03 10.97
N SER A 153 13.03 17.89 11.53
CA SER A 153 11.75 17.24 11.20
C SER A 153 11.57 16.90 9.71
N GLN A 154 12.65 16.83 8.94
CA GLN A 154 12.64 16.50 7.51
C GLN A 154 12.13 15.07 7.29
N THR A 155 11.17 14.92 6.38
CA THR A 155 10.71 13.60 5.93
C THR A 155 11.53 13.10 4.75
N VAL A 156 11.52 11.79 4.51
CA VAL A 156 12.17 11.23 3.32
C VAL A 156 11.53 11.80 2.04
N LEU A 157 10.22 12.07 2.04
CA LEU A 157 9.57 12.72 0.90
C LEU A 157 10.13 14.13 0.65
N ASP A 158 10.41 14.91 1.70
CA ASP A 158 11.00 16.24 1.55
C ASP A 158 12.40 16.18 0.91
N VAL A 159 13.18 15.14 1.23
CA VAL A 159 14.48 14.88 0.59
C VAL A 159 14.32 14.61 -0.91
N VAL A 160 13.45 13.68 -1.29
CA VAL A 160 13.21 13.34 -2.70
C VAL A 160 12.66 14.54 -3.49
N THR A 161 11.75 15.30 -2.87
CA THR A 161 11.21 16.52 -3.46
C THR A 161 12.27 17.60 -3.61
N TYR A 162 13.19 17.75 -2.65
CA TYR A 162 14.32 18.67 -2.78
C TYR A 162 15.22 18.29 -3.95
N ILE A 163 15.59 17.02 -4.07
CA ILE A 163 16.41 16.50 -5.17
C ILE A 163 15.75 16.87 -6.51
N GLN A 164 14.47 16.52 -6.71
CA GLN A 164 13.79 16.83 -7.96
C GLN A 164 13.75 18.33 -8.26
N ARG A 165 13.43 19.16 -7.26
CA ARG A 165 13.19 20.59 -7.48
C ARG A 165 14.45 21.43 -7.60
N ARG A 166 15.58 20.97 -7.04
CA ARG A 166 16.79 21.79 -6.87
C ARG A 166 18.04 21.19 -7.47
N LEU A 167 18.12 19.87 -7.61
CA LEU A 167 19.35 19.17 -8.03
C LEU A 167 19.15 18.46 -9.37
N ASP A 168 17.99 17.82 -9.59
CA ASP A 168 17.73 17.01 -10.77
C ASP A 168 16.23 16.89 -11.08
N SER A 169 15.74 17.75 -11.98
CA SER A 169 14.34 17.77 -12.39
C SER A 169 13.89 16.53 -13.17
N SER A 170 14.81 15.65 -13.57
CA SER A 170 14.47 14.39 -14.24
C SER A 170 14.02 13.30 -13.27
N LEU A 171 14.21 13.45 -11.95
CA LEU A 171 13.83 12.41 -11.00
C LEU A 171 12.31 12.16 -10.96
N ALA A 172 11.88 10.94 -11.26
CA ALA A 172 10.48 10.51 -11.19
C ALA A 172 10.15 9.79 -9.86
N TYR A 173 9.06 10.19 -9.22
CA TYR A 173 8.51 9.53 -8.04
C TYR A 173 7.02 9.85 -7.88
N ARG A 174 6.28 9.02 -7.13
CA ARG A 174 4.86 9.23 -6.84
C ARG A 174 4.66 9.87 -5.47
N TYR A 175 3.76 10.84 -5.38
CA TYR A 175 3.24 11.41 -4.13
C TYR A 175 1.94 12.16 -4.40
N ALA A 176 1.17 12.45 -3.35
CA ALA A 176 -0.01 13.31 -3.46
C ALA A 176 -0.31 14.04 -2.13
N CYS A 177 -0.93 13.37 -1.16
CA CYS A 177 -1.56 14.03 -0.01
C CYS A 177 -0.61 14.73 0.98
N ARG A 178 0.65 14.28 1.08
CA ARG A 178 1.66 14.71 2.08
C ARG A 178 1.28 14.60 3.58
N VAL A 179 0.05 14.21 3.90
CA VAL A 179 -0.45 14.08 5.29
C VAL A 179 -0.54 12.63 5.78
N GLY A 180 -0.15 11.68 4.94
CA GLY A 180 -0.20 10.27 5.29
C GLY A 180 -1.62 9.71 5.25
N MET A 181 -2.25 9.73 4.08
CA MET A 181 -3.51 9.00 3.84
C MET A 181 -3.61 8.32 2.47
N CYS A 182 -3.01 8.86 1.40
CA CYS A 182 -3.22 8.33 0.04
C CYS A 182 -2.40 7.09 -0.35
N GLY A 183 -1.35 6.74 0.41
CA GLY A 183 -0.48 5.59 0.12
C GLY A 183 0.51 5.72 -1.05
N SER A 184 0.46 6.80 -1.84
CA SER A 184 1.21 6.89 -3.12
C SER A 184 2.73 7.04 -3.03
N CYS A 185 3.26 7.48 -1.89
CA CYS A 185 4.70 7.83 -1.73
C CYS A 185 5.53 6.74 -1.06
N ALA A 186 5.09 5.48 -1.12
CA ALA A 186 5.85 4.37 -0.58
C ALA A 186 7.11 4.11 -1.44
N MET A 187 8.24 3.93 -0.77
CA MET A 187 9.57 3.67 -1.38
C MET A 187 10.35 2.75 -0.45
N THR A 188 11.41 2.13 -0.95
CA THR A 188 12.38 1.41 -0.12
C THR A 188 13.45 2.40 0.36
N VAL A 189 13.67 2.47 1.68
CA VAL A 189 14.57 3.41 2.32
C VAL A 189 15.50 2.63 3.25
N ASN A 190 16.79 2.67 2.95
CA ASN A 190 17.82 1.87 3.63
C ASN A 190 17.40 0.39 3.73
N GLY A 191 17.01 -0.19 2.59
CA GLY A 191 16.61 -1.60 2.45
C GLY A 191 15.21 -1.95 2.96
N VAL A 192 14.52 -1.03 3.63
CA VAL A 192 13.20 -1.26 4.23
C VAL A 192 12.11 -0.48 3.49
N PRO A 193 10.98 -1.09 3.08
CA PRO A 193 9.87 -0.34 2.48
C PRO A 193 9.18 0.54 3.53
N ARG A 194 8.97 1.80 3.19
CA ARG A 194 8.47 2.83 4.12
C ARG A 194 7.50 3.78 3.44
N TRP A 195 6.66 4.41 4.27
CA TRP A 195 5.78 5.48 3.85
C TRP A 195 6.48 6.84 4.03
N THR A 196 7.05 7.36 2.94
CA THR A 196 8.10 8.38 3.02
C THR A 196 7.64 9.74 3.56
N CYS A 197 6.37 10.14 3.34
CA CYS A 197 5.84 11.40 3.86
C CYS A 197 5.59 11.42 5.38
N ARG A 198 5.64 10.25 6.03
CA ARG A 198 5.53 10.09 7.48
C ARG A 198 6.80 9.53 8.11
N THR A 199 7.82 9.29 7.30
CA THR A 199 9.10 8.77 7.74
C THR A 199 10.08 9.91 7.90
N HIS A 200 10.44 10.23 9.15
CA HIS A 200 11.47 11.22 9.43
C HIS A 200 12.86 10.66 9.13
N VAL A 201 13.70 11.47 8.48
CA VAL A 201 15.08 11.12 8.13
C VAL A 201 15.87 10.68 9.36
N ASP A 202 15.74 11.39 10.48
CA ASP A 202 16.44 11.09 11.74
C ASP A 202 16.10 9.70 12.32
N LYS A 203 15.00 9.07 11.90
CA LYS A 203 14.60 7.74 12.37
C LYS A 203 15.12 6.61 11.52
N VAL A 204 15.68 6.92 10.34
CA VAL A 204 16.03 5.91 9.34
C VAL A 204 17.43 6.08 8.79
N LEU A 205 18.14 7.14 9.18
CA LEU A 205 19.55 7.34 8.87
C LEU A 205 20.40 6.14 9.29
N HIS A 206 21.31 5.74 8.42
CA HIS A 206 22.32 4.73 8.70
C HIS A 206 23.67 5.29 8.29
N ASN A 207 24.62 5.39 9.23
CA ASN A 207 25.94 6.01 9.01
C ASN A 207 25.87 7.40 8.33
N GLU A 208 24.92 8.24 8.74
CA GLU A 208 24.66 9.58 8.17
C GLU A 208 24.32 9.58 6.65
N ALA A 209 23.95 8.43 6.09
CA ALA A 209 23.54 8.27 4.70
C ALA A 209 22.10 7.77 4.56
N LEU A 210 21.49 8.14 3.43
CA LEU A 210 20.16 7.70 3.03
C LEU A 210 20.22 7.06 1.64
N ARG A 211 19.77 5.83 1.53
CA ARG A 211 19.60 5.11 0.27
C ARG A 211 18.12 4.96 -0.03
N ILE A 212 17.68 5.43 -1.20
CA ILE A 212 16.28 5.43 -1.62
C ILE A 212 16.16 4.65 -2.93
N GLU A 213 15.25 3.68 -2.93
CA GLU A 213 15.02 2.73 -4.01
C GLU A 213 13.51 2.60 -4.27
N PRO A 214 13.10 2.17 -5.47
CA PRO A 214 11.72 1.78 -5.72
C PRO A 214 11.26 0.66 -4.76
N LEU A 215 9.95 0.47 -4.65
CA LEU A 215 9.40 -0.68 -3.93
C LEU A 215 9.86 -1.99 -4.60
N LYS A 216 10.21 -2.97 -3.78
CA LYS A 216 10.54 -4.33 -4.24
C LYS A 216 9.27 -5.05 -4.70
N ASN A 217 9.46 -6.15 -5.42
CA ASN A 217 8.40 -7.04 -5.91
C ASN A 217 7.43 -6.40 -6.93
N LEU A 218 7.74 -5.20 -7.40
CA LEU A 218 6.97 -4.45 -8.37
C LEU A 218 7.91 -4.03 -9.51
N PRO A 219 7.53 -4.21 -10.78
CA PRO A 219 8.37 -3.76 -11.91
C PRO A 219 8.65 -2.27 -11.82
N ILE A 220 9.89 -1.85 -12.11
CA ILE A 220 10.29 -0.45 -12.11
C ILE A 220 9.90 0.16 -13.45
N ILE A 221 9.06 1.20 -13.43
CA ILE A 221 8.74 1.99 -14.63
C ILE A 221 9.88 2.97 -14.88
N ARG A 222 10.22 3.77 -13.86
CA ARG A 222 11.30 4.76 -13.92
C ARG A 222 11.63 5.26 -12.51
N ASP A 223 12.92 5.28 -12.19
CA ASP A 223 13.48 5.80 -10.94
C ASP A 223 12.78 5.16 -9.72
N LEU A 224 11.99 5.94 -8.98
CA LEU A 224 11.27 5.48 -7.79
C LEU A 224 9.81 5.10 -8.08
N VAL A 225 9.39 5.11 -9.34
CA VAL A 225 8.03 4.75 -9.78
C VAL A 225 7.99 3.28 -10.20
N THR A 226 7.09 2.52 -9.57
CA THR A 226 6.83 1.12 -9.90
C THR A 226 5.48 0.91 -10.56
N ASP A 227 5.32 -0.18 -11.29
CA ASP A 227 4.04 -0.65 -11.80
C ASP A 227 3.24 -1.32 -10.67
N MET A 228 2.01 -0.85 -10.45
CA MET A 228 1.11 -1.32 -9.40
C MET A 228 -0.02 -2.20 -9.96
N SER A 229 -0.04 -2.47 -11.27
CA SER A 229 -1.14 -3.18 -11.93
C SER A 229 -1.34 -4.57 -11.32
N ALA A 230 -0.27 -5.38 -11.27
CA ALA A 230 -0.32 -6.70 -10.65
C ALA A 230 -0.76 -6.68 -9.17
N PHE A 231 -0.42 -5.62 -8.42
CA PHE A 231 -0.86 -5.46 -7.04
C PHE A 231 -2.39 -5.29 -6.94
N PHE A 232 -2.99 -4.47 -7.81
CA PHE A 232 -4.43 -4.25 -7.82
C PHE A 232 -5.20 -5.38 -8.53
N ASP A 233 -4.61 -6.04 -9.52
CA ASP A 233 -5.19 -7.24 -10.13
C ASP A 233 -5.33 -8.36 -9.10
N LYS A 234 -4.36 -8.50 -8.19
CA LYS A 234 -4.45 -9.43 -7.07
C LYS A 234 -5.54 -9.06 -6.06
N TRP A 235 -5.84 -7.77 -5.86
CA TRP A 235 -7.01 -7.35 -5.09
C TRP A 235 -8.32 -7.79 -5.74
N ALA A 236 -8.43 -7.65 -7.06
CA ALA A 236 -9.58 -8.12 -7.81
C ALA A 236 -9.71 -9.65 -7.78
N ARG A 237 -8.59 -10.38 -7.94
CA ARG A 237 -8.53 -11.86 -7.82
C ARG A 237 -8.94 -12.36 -6.43
N ALA A 238 -8.56 -11.65 -5.37
CA ALA A 238 -9.03 -11.90 -3.99
C ALA A 238 -10.50 -11.48 -3.76
N LYS A 239 -11.22 -11.14 -4.83
CA LYS A 239 -12.60 -10.68 -4.86
C LYS A 239 -12.85 -9.41 -4.05
N GLY A 240 -11.86 -8.55 -3.78
CA GLY A 240 -11.89 -7.43 -2.80
C GLY A 240 -12.96 -6.33 -2.94
N GLN A 241 -13.97 -6.52 -3.78
CA GLN A 241 -15.19 -5.74 -3.90
C GLN A 241 -16.26 -6.22 -2.92
N PHE A 242 -16.96 -5.27 -2.29
CA PHE A 242 -18.15 -5.51 -1.49
C PHE A 242 -19.33 -5.90 -2.39
N ALA A 243 -20.10 -6.90 -1.98
CA ALA A 243 -21.33 -7.29 -2.66
C ALA A 243 -22.41 -7.67 -1.65
N GLY A 244 -23.36 -6.78 -1.44
CA GLY A 244 -24.54 -7.01 -0.60
C GLY A 244 -25.84 -7.10 -1.41
N SER A 245 -26.94 -7.39 -0.73
CA SER A 245 -28.30 -7.47 -1.32
C SER A 245 -28.99 -6.13 -1.48
N ARG A 246 -28.54 -5.09 -0.78
CA ARG A 246 -29.18 -3.77 -0.77
C ARG A 246 -28.85 -2.99 -2.05
N THR A 247 -29.84 -2.25 -2.53
CA THR A 247 -29.76 -1.34 -3.67
C THR A 247 -29.53 0.11 -3.20
N LYS A 248 -29.26 1.02 -4.15
CA LYS A 248 -29.12 2.46 -3.88
C LYS A 248 -30.41 3.12 -3.35
N ARG A 249 -31.57 2.45 -3.48
CA ARG A 249 -32.86 2.95 -3.00
C ARG A 249 -33.11 2.62 -1.53
N ASP A 250 -32.41 1.61 -1.01
CA ASP A 250 -32.54 1.22 0.39
C ASP A 250 -31.81 2.21 1.28
N ALA A 251 -32.30 2.40 2.52
CA ALA A 251 -31.57 3.18 3.52
C ALA A 251 -30.16 2.61 3.75
N PHE A 252 -29.24 3.40 4.29
CA PHE A 252 -27.94 2.87 4.72
C PHE A 252 -28.13 1.85 5.84
N ALA A 253 -27.35 0.77 5.81
CA ALA A 253 -27.35 -0.22 6.90
C ALA A 253 -26.81 0.45 8.18
N PRO A 254 -27.59 0.51 9.28
CA PRO A 254 -27.12 1.08 10.53
C PRO A 254 -26.10 0.12 11.16
N ILE A 255 -24.85 0.55 11.27
CA ILE A 255 -23.82 -0.16 12.03
C ILE A 255 -23.40 0.70 13.19
N ALA A 256 -23.70 0.25 14.40
CA ALA A 256 -23.22 0.89 15.61
C ALA A 256 -21.68 0.81 15.64
N SER A 257 -21.03 1.94 15.93
CA SER A 257 -19.57 2.00 16.07
C SER A 257 -19.03 1.12 17.20
N SER A 258 -19.88 0.82 18.19
CA SER A 258 -19.58 -0.05 19.32
C SER A 258 -19.83 -1.54 19.05
N SER A 259 -20.30 -1.93 17.86
CA SER A 259 -20.60 -3.33 17.60
C SER A 259 -19.30 -4.16 17.50
N PRO A 260 -19.29 -5.41 18.02
CA PRO A 260 -18.14 -6.30 17.86
C PRO A 260 -17.76 -6.54 16.39
N GLU A 261 -18.76 -6.64 15.52
CA GLU A 261 -18.56 -6.75 14.07
C GLU A 261 -17.78 -5.54 13.53
N ARG A 262 -18.17 -4.32 13.91
CA ARG A 262 -17.50 -3.11 13.44
C ARG A 262 -16.06 -3.05 13.89
N ALA A 263 -15.79 -3.42 15.15
CA ALA A 263 -14.44 -3.50 15.69
C ALA A 263 -13.56 -4.50 14.90
N ASP A 264 -14.10 -5.66 14.54
CA ASP A 264 -13.39 -6.66 13.74
C ASP A 264 -13.04 -6.17 12.32
N ILE A 265 -13.96 -5.43 11.69
CA ILE A 265 -13.74 -4.84 10.36
C ILE A 265 -12.71 -3.71 10.44
N ASP A 266 -12.83 -2.83 11.44
CA ASP A 266 -11.96 -1.66 11.63
C ASP A 266 -10.49 -2.05 11.85
N ALA A 267 -10.23 -3.26 12.37
CA ALA A 267 -8.88 -3.80 12.51
C ALA A 267 -8.09 -3.90 11.19
N GLY A 268 -8.79 -3.93 10.04
CA GLY A 268 -8.16 -4.07 8.71
C GLY A 268 -8.66 -3.14 7.61
N ILE A 269 -9.78 -2.44 7.79
CA ILE A 269 -10.44 -1.66 6.72
C ILE A 269 -9.65 -0.41 6.30
N GLU A 270 -8.81 0.12 7.20
CA GLU A 270 -8.01 1.34 7.01
C GLU A 270 -6.80 1.16 6.06
N CYS A 271 -6.80 0.09 5.26
CA CYS A 271 -5.75 -0.18 4.29
C CYS A 271 -5.78 0.85 3.15
N ILE A 272 -4.67 1.56 2.97
CA ILE A 272 -4.54 2.67 2.01
C ILE A 272 -3.91 2.26 0.66
N GLY A 273 -3.77 0.96 0.38
CA GLY A 273 -3.22 0.48 -0.90
C GLY A 273 -1.76 0.86 -1.18
N CYS A 274 -0.95 1.15 -0.15
CA CYS A 274 0.42 1.66 -0.30
C CYS A 274 1.48 0.62 -0.75
N ALA A 275 1.13 -0.66 -0.88
CA ALA A 275 2.02 -1.78 -1.20
C ALA A 275 3.27 -1.99 -0.30
N VAL A 276 3.43 -1.28 0.83
CA VAL A 276 4.55 -1.51 1.77
C VAL A 276 4.62 -2.96 2.25
N CYS A 277 3.47 -3.54 2.62
CA CYS A 277 3.40 -4.93 3.04
C CYS A 277 3.73 -5.91 1.90
N TYR A 278 3.42 -5.55 0.65
CA TYR A 278 3.68 -6.35 -0.53
C TYR A 278 5.17 -6.35 -0.89
N SER A 279 5.80 -5.18 -0.84
CA SER A 279 7.25 -5.02 -1.00
C SER A 279 8.07 -5.63 0.14
N ALA A 280 7.50 -5.76 1.34
CA ALA A 280 8.18 -6.36 2.49
C ALA A 280 8.10 -7.88 2.55
N CYS A 281 7.26 -8.51 1.71
CA CYS A 281 6.92 -9.91 1.82
C CYS A 281 7.83 -10.75 0.93
N ASP A 282 8.66 -11.61 1.53
CA ASP A 282 9.49 -12.56 0.79
C ASP A 282 8.64 -13.53 -0.03
N VAL A 283 7.43 -13.84 0.46
CA VAL A 283 6.52 -14.74 -0.24
C VAL A 283 6.08 -14.18 -1.59
N VAL A 284 5.95 -12.86 -1.68
CA VAL A 284 5.65 -12.21 -2.96
C VAL A 284 6.87 -12.22 -3.89
N ALA A 285 8.09 -12.18 -3.34
CA ALA A 285 9.32 -12.13 -4.12
C ALA A 285 9.58 -13.43 -4.88
N TRP A 286 9.45 -14.59 -4.22
CA TRP A 286 9.69 -15.92 -4.82
C TRP A 286 8.45 -16.57 -5.47
N ASN A 287 7.23 -16.14 -5.13
CA ASN A 287 5.98 -16.62 -5.74
C ASN A 287 5.18 -15.44 -6.33
N PRO A 288 5.36 -15.14 -7.63
CA PRO A 288 4.65 -14.07 -8.32
C PRO A 288 3.14 -14.23 -8.34
N ASP A 289 2.60 -15.43 -8.17
CA ASP A 289 1.15 -15.65 -8.20
C ASP A 289 0.48 -15.35 -6.87
N TYR A 290 1.22 -15.45 -5.75
CA TYR A 290 0.72 -15.21 -4.40
C TYR A 290 -0.03 -13.88 -4.31
N LEU A 291 -1.29 -13.90 -3.87
CA LEU A 291 -2.18 -12.73 -3.81
C LEU A 291 -1.59 -11.58 -2.98
N GLY A 292 -0.79 -11.92 -1.97
CA GLY A 292 -0.08 -10.95 -1.16
C GLY A 292 -0.91 -10.38 0.00
N PRO A 293 -0.24 -9.71 0.96
CA PRO A 293 -0.86 -9.39 2.24
C PRO A 293 -2.00 -8.38 2.16
N ALA A 294 -1.91 -7.39 1.28
CA ALA A 294 -2.93 -6.36 1.14
C ALA A 294 -4.25 -6.90 0.58
N ALA A 295 -4.18 -7.73 -0.46
CA ALA A 295 -5.35 -8.34 -1.09
C ALA A 295 -6.05 -9.30 -0.12
N LEU A 296 -5.28 -10.12 0.59
CA LEU A 296 -5.82 -11.03 1.61
C LEU A 296 -6.40 -10.28 2.82
N ASN A 297 -5.78 -9.19 3.27
CA ASN A 297 -6.39 -8.32 4.28
C ASN A 297 -7.73 -7.76 3.81
N ARG A 298 -7.83 -7.30 2.56
CA ARG A 298 -9.10 -6.80 2.02
C ARG A 298 -10.17 -7.90 1.98
N ALA A 299 -9.82 -9.09 1.51
CA ALA A 299 -10.73 -10.24 1.54
C ALA A 299 -11.22 -10.53 2.97
N TRP A 300 -10.32 -10.52 3.95
CA TRP A 300 -10.67 -10.73 5.35
C TRP A 300 -11.67 -9.69 5.88
N THR A 301 -11.47 -8.40 5.60
CA THR A 301 -12.41 -7.35 6.03
C THR A 301 -13.83 -7.59 5.51
N LEU A 302 -13.96 -8.18 4.31
CA LEU A 302 -15.27 -8.49 3.71
C LEU A 302 -15.86 -9.79 4.24
N VAL A 303 -15.04 -10.82 4.53
CA VAL A 303 -15.51 -12.04 5.24
C VAL A 303 -16.10 -11.70 6.61
N LYS A 304 -15.58 -10.64 7.24
CA LYS A 304 -16.05 -10.16 8.55
C LYS A 304 -17.25 -9.22 8.48
N ASP A 305 -17.61 -8.74 7.30
CA ASP A 305 -18.74 -7.84 7.09
C ASP A 305 -20.00 -8.66 6.78
N THR A 306 -20.94 -8.70 7.73
CA THR A 306 -22.18 -9.50 7.60
C THR A 306 -23.08 -9.02 6.46
N ARG A 307 -22.87 -7.81 5.95
CA ARG A 307 -23.59 -7.27 4.80
C ARG A 307 -23.07 -7.83 3.48
N ASP A 308 -21.86 -8.38 3.45
CA ASP A 308 -21.27 -9.01 2.27
C ASP A 308 -21.81 -10.44 2.12
N GLN A 309 -22.44 -10.71 0.97
CA GLN A 309 -23.11 -11.98 0.69
C GLN A 309 -22.27 -12.94 -0.15
N ARG A 310 -21.02 -12.57 -0.47
CA ARG A 310 -20.14 -13.38 -1.33
C ARG A 310 -19.03 -14.08 -0.55
N THR A 311 -19.26 -14.37 0.72
CA THR A 311 -18.27 -15.00 1.60
C THR A 311 -17.73 -16.31 1.03
N VAL A 312 -18.57 -17.26 0.62
CA VAL A 312 -18.10 -18.56 0.11
C VAL A 312 -17.27 -18.41 -1.16
N GLU A 313 -17.72 -17.62 -2.14
CA GLU A 313 -16.96 -17.35 -3.36
C GLU A 313 -15.59 -16.72 -3.06
N ARG A 314 -15.57 -15.77 -2.12
CA ARG A 314 -14.35 -15.09 -1.68
C ARG A 314 -13.39 -16.06 -1.00
N LEU A 315 -13.89 -16.95 -0.15
CA LEU A 315 -13.07 -18.00 0.47
C LEU A 315 -12.48 -18.93 -0.60
N ARG A 316 -13.25 -19.39 -1.59
CA ARG A 316 -12.73 -20.17 -2.74
C ARG A 316 -11.61 -19.43 -3.46
N ALA A 317 -11.81 -18.14 -3.74
CA ALA A 317 -10.84 -17.33 -4.47
C ALA A 317 -9.48 -17.16 -3.75
N VAL A 318 -9.47 -17.26 -2.41
CA VAL A 318 -8.24 -17.12 -1.60
C VAL A 318 -7.75 -18.45 -1.01
N ALA A 319 -8.41 -19.58 -1.29
CA ALA A 319 -8.03 -20.90 -0.78
C ALA A 319 -7.00 -21.64 -1.65
N GLY A 320 -6.81 -21.24 -2.92
CA GLY A 320 -5.87 -21.93 -3.82
C GLY A 320 -4.39 -21.76 -3.44
N ASP A 321 -3.51 -22.38 -4.23
CA ASP A 321 -2.05 -22.44 -3.97
C ASP A 321 -1.37 -21.07 -3.93
N ALA A 322 -1.92 -20.09 -4.64
CA ALA A 322 -1.51 -18.68 -4.63
C ALA A 322 -2.25 -17.84 -3.57
N GLY A 323 -3.08 -18.48 -2.74
CA GLY A 323 -3.95 -17.88 -1.75
C GLY A 323 -3.33 -17.82 -0.36
N VAL A 324 -4.14 -17.99 0.68
CA VAL A 324 -3.70 -17.85 2.07
C VAL A 324 -2.65 -18.88 2.50
N HIS A 325 -2.63 -20.04 1.85
CA HIS A 325 -1.77 -21.17 2.24
C HIS A 325 -0.30 -20.94 1.89
N SER A 326 0.02 -20.08 0.91
CA SER A 326 1.42 -19.69 0.62
C SER A 326 2.02 -18.81 1.72
N CYS A 327 1.21 -18.28 2.65
CA CYS A 327 1.73 -17.45 3.74
C CYS A 327 2.39 -18.30 4.85
N HIS A 328 3.68 -18.08 5.06
CA HIS A 328 4.51 -18.69 6.12
C HIS A 328 4.67 -17.82 7.37
N THR A 329 3.80 -16.82 7.59
CA THR A 329 3.75 -16.07 8.86
C THR A 329 5.07 -15.37 9.23
N HIS A 330 5.86 -14.88 8.26
CA HIS A 330 7.10 -14.11 8.54
C HIS A 330 6.87 -12.76 9.25
N MET A 331 5.62 -12.30 9.35
CA MET A 331 5.20 -11.05 10.03
C MET A 331 5.74 -9.73 9.45
N SER A 332 6.63 -9.74 8.45
CA SER A 332 7.17 -8.52 7.85
C SER A 332 6.09 -7.55 7.35
N CYS A 333 5.00 -8.07 6.79
CA CYS A 333 3.85 -7.28 6.35
C CYS A 333 3.13 -6.56 7.50
N THR A 334 3.04 -7.19 8.67
CA THR A 334 2.45 -6.60 9.87
C THR A 334 3.40 -5.56 10.48
N GLU A 335 4.68 -5.90 10.63
CA GLU A 335 5.70 -5.01 11.22
C GLU A 335 5.85 -3.71 10.41
N ARG A 336 5.78 -3.80 9.08
CA ARG A 336 6.01 -2.67 8.18
C ARG A 336 4.75 -1.86 7.85
N CYS A 337 3.56 -2.31 8.24
CA CYS A 337 2.33 -1.63 7.87
C CYS A 337 2.24 -0.23 8.51
N PRO A 338 2.20 0.86 7.73
CA PRO A 338 2.20 2.21 8.28
C PRO A 338 0.90 2.55 9.03
N LYS A 339 -0.19 1.83 8.71
CA LYS A 339 -1.50 1.97 9.34
C LYS A 339 -1.69 1.01 10.51
N ARG A 340 -0.63 0.27 10.91
CA ARG A 340 -0.65 -0.68 12.02
C ARG A 340 -1.71 -1.78 11.90
N ILE A 341 -2.08 -2.10 10.66
CA ILE A 341 -2.93 -3.25 10.35
C ILE A 341 -2.06 -4.51 10.48
N SER A 342 -2.67 -5.62 10.90
CA SER A 342 -2.03 -6.94 10.85
C SER A 342 -2.60 -7.78 9.71
N PRO A 343 -2.03 -7.71 8.49
CA PRO A 343 -2.37 -8.65 7.44
C PRO A 343 -2.19 -10.10 7.86
N THR A 344 -1.19 -10.40 8.70
CA THR A 344 -0.95 -11.78 9.15
C THR A 344 -2.10 -12.31 10.00
N ALA A 345 -2.66 -11.50 10.90
CA ALA A 345 -3.85 -11.88 11.66
C ALA A 345 -5.06 -12.10 10.73
N GLY A 346 -5.26 -11.24 9.74
CA GLY A 346 -6.32 -11.40 8.74
C GLY A 346 -6.16 -12.67 7.90
N ILE A 347 -4.94 -12.98 7.46
CA ILE A 347 -4.62 -14.22 6.72
C ILE A 347 -4.89 -15.45 7.61
N ALA A 348 -4.49 -15.43 8.87
CA ALA A 348 -4.80 -16.51 9.82
C ALA A 348 -6.32 -16.65 10.07
N GLY A 349 -7.06 -15.53 10.07
CA GLY A 349 -8.52 -15.52 10.07
C GLY A 349 -9.12 -16.21 8.86
N LEU A 350 -8.64 -15.88 7.66
CA LEU A 350 -9.08 -16.53 6.42
C LEU A 350 -8.76 -18.03 6.39
N LYS A 351 -7.57 -18.46 6.83
CA LYS A 351 -7.22 -19.89 6.95
C LYS A 351 -8.23 -20.65 7.81
N ARG A 352 -8.62 -20.07 8.96
CA ARG A 352 -9.64 -20.66 9.86
C ARG A 352 -11.03 -20.66 9.23
N ALA A 353 -11.40 -19.59 8.54
CA ALA A 353 -12.69 -19.49 7.85
C ALA A 353 -12.81 -20.52 6.72
N ILE A 354 -11.75 -20.71 5.93
CA ILE A 354 -11.65 -21.75 4.89
C ILE A 354 -11.82 -23.12 5.52
N LEU A 355 -11.06 -23.45 6.58
CA LEU A 355 -11.18 -24.74 7.26
C LEU A 355 -12.63 -25.00 7.73
N LYS A 356 -13.26 -24.00 8.37
CA LYS A 356 -14.64 -24.12 8.84
C LYS A 356 -15.64 -24.34 7.69
N SER A 357 -15.45 -23.67 6.56
CA SER A 357 -16.33 -23.78 5.40
C SER A 357 -16.14 -25.12 4.67
N ALA A 358 -14.90 -25.62 4.56
CA ALA A 358 -14.60 -26.95 4.05
C ALA A 358 -15.22 -28.06 4.91
N LEU A 359 -15.13 -27.97 6.24
CA LEU A 359 -15.76 -28.94 7.16
C LEU A 359 -17.29 -28.98 7.06
N LYS A 360 -17.91 -27.93 6.52
CA LYS A 360 -19.35 -27.88 6.26
C LYS A 360 -19.75 -28.35 4.86
N GLY A 361 -18.79 -28.70 4.00
CA GLY A 361 -19.02 -29.03 2.59
C GLY A 361 -19.37 -27.82 1.71
N GLU A 362 -19.03 -26.60 2.15
CA GLU A 362 -19.29 -25.37 1.38
C GLU A 362 -18.14 -25.03 0.41
N LEU A 363 -16.95 -25.61 0.58
CA LEU A 363 -15.75 -25.41 -0.23
C LEU A 363 -15.25 -26.68 -0.89
#